data_AF-A0A2Z2MJV8-F1
#
_entry.id   AF-A0A2Z2MJV8-F1
#
_cell.length_a   1.000
_cell.length_b   1.000
_cell.length_c   1.000
_cell.angle_alpha   90.00
_cell.angle_beta   90.00
_cell.angle_gamma   90.00
#
_symmetry.space_group_name_H-M   'P 1'
#
loop_
_entity.id
_entity.type
_entity.pdbx_description
1 polymer ?
#
loop_
_entity_poly.entity_id
_entity_poly.type
_entity_poly.pdbx_seq_one_letter_code
_entity_poly.pdbx_strand_id
1 'polypeptide(L)' 'MGTKIVAVYENGVLRPKKKLELPAGTEVELIVRPSLKGLIKLFEGVEAKEDVESALKGNRERKLWE' A
#
# COMPACT_ATOMS: atom_id res chain seq x y z
N MET A 1 17.88 0.14 4.03
CA MET A 1 16.92 -0.44 3.06
C MET A 1 16.43 -1.75 3.64
N GLY A 2 15.13 -1.86 3.97
CA GLY A 2 14.55 -3.10 4.46
C GLY A 2 14.09 -4.01 3.30
N THR A 3 14.17 -5.32 3.50
CA THR A 3 13.68 -6.31 2.53
C THR A 3 12.17 -6.47 2.68
N LYS A 4 11.41 -6.19 1.61
CA LYS A 4 9.96 -6.41 1.60
C LYS A 4 9.65 -7.88 1.31
N ILE A 5 9.06 -8.56 2.29
CA ILE A 5 8.61 -9.95 2.16
C ILE A 5 7.08 -9.96 2.02
N VAL A 6 6.56 -10.70 1.05
CA VAL A 6 5.11 -10.88 0.87
C VAL A 6 4.76 -12.31 1.24
N ALA A 7 3.80 -12.46 2.15
CA ALA A 7 3.30 -13.75 2.61
C ALA A 7 1.78 -13.85 2.43
N VAL A 8 1.29 -15.08 2.39
CA VAL A 8 -0.15 -15.41 2.46
C VAL A 8 -0.40 -16.03 3.84
N TYR A 9 -1.45 -15.60 4.51
CA TYR A 9 -1.88 -16.19 5.77
C TYR A 9 -2.85 -17.32 5.50
N GLU A 10 -2.45 -18.56 5.80
CA GLU A 10 -3.24 -19.76 5.56
C GLU A 10 -3.19 -20.66 6.80
N ASN A 11 -4.36 -21.02 7.35
CA ASN A 11 -4.50 -21.93 8.49
C ASN A 11 -3.64 -21.55 9.71
N GLY A 12 -3.58 -20.26 10.06
CA GLY A 12 -2.80 -19.79 11.21
C GLY A 12 -1.33 -19.50 10.91
N VAL A 13 -0.85 -19.77 9.69
CA VAL A 13 0.58 -19.69 9.34
C VAL A 13 0.81 -18.64 8.24
N LEU A 14 1.80 -17.75 8.45
CA LEU A 14 2.28 -16.81 7.42
C LEU A 14 3.26 -17.52 6.48
N ARG A 15 2.80 -17.83 5.27
CA ARG A 15 3.59 -18.52 4.24
C ARG A 15 4.19 -17.50 3.26
N PRO A 16 5.52 -17.28 3.26
CA PRO A 16 6.12 -16.34 2.32
C PRO A 16 5.97 -16.85 0.89
N LYS A 17 5.65 -15.96 -0.06
CA LYS A 17 5.49 -16.31 -1.48
C LYS A 17 6.79 -16.71 -2.16
N LYS A 18 7.93 -16.31 -1.60
CA LYS A 18 9.28 -16.68 -2.03
C LYS A 18 9.99 -17.32 -0.85
N LYS A 19 10.92 -18.24 -1.13
CA LYS A 19 11.77 -18.82 -0.09
C LYS A 19 12.48 -17.71 0.68
N LEU A 20 12.40 -17.78 1.99
CA LEU A 20 12.96 -16.81 2.91
C LEU A 20 14.01 -17.53 3.76
N GLU A 21 15.26 -17.07 3.66
CA GLU A 21 16.37 -17.58 4.46
C GLU A 21 16.74 -16.51 5.47
N LEU A 22 16.31 -16.69 6.72
CA LEU A 22 16.63 -15.79 7.83
C LEU A 22 17.31 -16.59 8.94
N PRO A 23 18.35 -16.03 9.59
CA PRO A 23 18.94 -16.62 10.79
C PRO A 23 17.89 -16.80 11.90
N ALA A 24 18.09 -17.83 12.74
CA ALA A 24 17.27 -18.02 13.93
C ALA A 24 17.39 -16.80 14.87
N GLY A 25 16.26 -16.37 15.43
CA GLY A 25 16.19 -15.19 16.30
C GLY A 25 16.08 -13.85 15.55
N THR A 26 15.94 -13.86 14.22
CA THR A 26 15.70 -12.62 13.47
C THR A 26 14.36 -12.00 13.88
N GLU A 27 14.41 -10.79 14.43
CA GLU A 27 13.22 -9.98 14.68
C GLU A 27 12.65 -9.45 13.36
N VAL A 28 11.33 -9.53 13.21
CA VAL A 28 10.62 -9.08 12.01
C VAL A 28 9.41 -8.23 12.40
N GLU A 29 9.14 -7.23 11.58
CA GLU A 29 7.95 -6.39 11.72
C GLU A 29 6.84 -6.89 10.78
N LEU A 30 5.63 -7.10 11.32
CA LEU A 30 4.48 -7.51 10.52
C LEU A 30 3.66 -6.28 10.10
N ILE A 31 3.68 -5.98 8.80
CA ILE A 31 2.89 -4.88 8.24
C ILE A 31 1.67 -5.45 7.51
N VAL A 32 0.49 -5.35 8.13
CA VAL A 32 -0.78 -5.67 7.48
C VAL A 32 -1.26 -4.44 6.71
N ARG A 33 -1.15 -4.49 5.38
CA ARG A 33 -1.61 -3.38 4.53
C ARG A 33 -3.12 -3.47 4.32
N PRO A 34 -3.86 -2.36 4.44
CA PRO A 34 -5.25 -2.34 4.02
C PRO A 34 -5.33 -2.65 2.51
N SER A 35 -6.37 -3.37 2.12
CA SER A 35 -6.61 -3.61 0.69
C SER A 35 -6.99 -2.29 0.01
N LEU A 36 -6.64 -2.13 -1.28
CA LEU A 36 -7.09 -0.97 -2.07
C LEU A 36 -8.61 -0.80 -2.02
N LYS A 37 -9.35 -1.91 -2.06
CA LYS A 37 -10.81 -1.90 -1.88
C LYS A 37 -11.23 -1.38 -0.50
N GLY A 38 -10.52 -1.79 0.55
CA GLY A 38 -10.75 -1.30 1.91
C GLY A 38 -10.45 0.19 2.06
N LEU A 39 -9.39 0.68 1.41
CA LEU A 39 -9.08 2.11 1.36
C LEU A 39 -10.20 2.87 0.63
N ILE A 40 -10.65 2.42 -0.54
CA ILE A 40 -11.74 3.05 -1.30
C ILE A 40 -13.02 3.13 -0.45
N LYS A 41 -13.37 2.06 0.27
CA LYS A 41 -14.52 2.06 1.18
C LYS A 41 -14.42 3.10 2.30
N LEU A 42 -13.22 3.40 2.81
CA LEU A 42 -13.06 4.45 3.82
C LEU A 42 -13.35 5.85 3.27
N PHE A 43 -13.29 6.03 1.95
CA PHE A 43 -13.60 7.28 1.25
C PHE A 43 -14.95 7.23 0.51
N GLU A 44 -15.70 6.13 0.58
CA GLU A 44 -17.08 6.06 0.09
C GLU A 44 -17.94 7.05 0.89
N GLY A 45 -18.51 8.04 0.21
CA GLY A 45 -19.34 9.08 0.84
C GLY A 45 -18.60 10.33 1.27
N VAL A 46 -17.28 10.42 1.07
CA VAL A 46 -16.56 11.68 1.18
C VAL A 46 -16.76 12.47 -0.12
N GLU A 47 -17.49 13.60 -0.04
CA GLU A 47 -17.60 14.52 -1.17
C GLU A 47 -16.21 15.05 -1.53
N ALA A 48 -15.81 14.82 -2.79
CA ALA A 48 -14.62 15.43 -3.33
C ALA A 48 -14.82 16.96 -3.35
N LYS A 49 -13.98 17.69 -2.62
CA LYS A 49 -14.02 19.16 -2.58
C LYS A 49 -13.79 19.83 -3.93
N GLU A 50 -13.17 19.11 -4.87
CA GLU A 50 -12.87 19.59 -6.21
C GLU A 50 -13.12 18.47 -7.23
N ASP A 51 -13.51 18.89 -8.43
CA ASP A 51 -13.62 18.01 -9.57
C ASP A 51 -12.26 17.36 -9.91
N VAL A 52 -12.28 16.07 -10.24
CA VAL A 52 -11.05 15.31 -10.50
C VAL A 52 -10.28 15.90 -11.68
N GLU A 53 -10.98 16.46 -12.67
CA GLU A 53 -10.37 17.03 -13.87
C GLU A 53 -9.65 18.36 -13.58
N SER A 54 -10.20 19.20 -12.71
CA SER A 54 -9.54 20.43 -12.27
C SER A 54 -8.31 20.15 -11.40
N ALA A 55 -8.40 19.18 -10.48
CA ALA A 55 -7.28 18.74 -9.65
C ALA A 55 -6.12 18.18 -10.49
N LEU A 56 -6.41 17.43 -11.55
CA LEU A 56 -5.40 16.89 -12.47
C LEU A 56 -4.79 17.95 -13.39
N LYS A 57 -5.56 18.97 -13.80
CA LYS A 57 -5.05 20.12 -14.57
C LYS A 57 -4.02 20.92 -13.80
N GLY A 58 -4.31 21.31 -12.55
CA GLY A 58 -3.39 22.08 -11.72
C GLY A 58 -2.08 21.35 -11.37
N ASN A 59 -2.07 20.01 -11.47
CA ASN A 59 -0.88 19.19 -11.26
C ASN A 59 -0.07 18.99 -12.56
N ARG A 60 -0.72 18.99 -13.73
CA ARG A 60 -0.05 19.03 -15.03
C ARG A 60 0.64 20.36 -15.29
N GLU A 61 -0.02 21.47 -14.96
CA GLU A 61 0.55 22.81 -15.14
C GLU A 61 1.79 23.03 -14.25
N ARG A 62 1.81 22.50 -13.03
CA ARG A 62 2.97 22.56 -12.14
C ARG A 62 4.22 21.84 -12.69
N LYS A 63 4.05 20.77 -13.48
CA LYS A 63 5.18 20.05 -14.11
C LYS A 63 5.75 20.74 -15.35
N LEU A 64 5.08 21.75 -15.90
CA LEU A 64 5.57 22.51 -17.04
C LEU A 64 6.55 23.64 -16.65
N TRP A 65 6.68 23.92 -15.35
CA TRP A 65 7.52 24.99 -14.81
C TRP A 65 8.63 24.48 -13.86
N GLU A 66 8.80 23.16 -13.72
CA GLU A 66 9.93 22.51 -13.03
C GLU A 66 10.94 21.93 -14.04
#